data_AF-A0A2V7GI81-F1
#
_entry.id   AF-A0A2V7GI81-F1
#
_cell.length_a   1.000
_cell.length_b   1.000
_cell.length_c   1.000
_cell.angle_alpha   90.00
_cell.angle_beta   90.00
_cell.angle_gamma   90.00
#
_symmetry.space_group_name_H-M   'P 1'
#
loop_
_entity.id
_entity.type
_entity.pdbx_description
1 polymer ?
#
loop_
_entity_poly.entity_id
_entity_poly.type
_entity_poly.pdbx_seq_one_letter_code
_entity_poly.pdbx_strand_id
1 'polypeptide(L)'
;MGRVMGDDPFEAIVAAHHGEIHRYLARVTARASDADDLSQETFLRAFRAHRALPASANVRAWLFAIATNLYRNHIRGEVRRR
;
A
#
# COMPACT_ATOMS: atom_id res chain seq x y z
N MET A 1 12.27 -23.58 -16.83
CA MET A 1 12.58 -23.04 -15.50
C MET A 1 11.57 -21.95 -15.15
N GLY A 2 10.33 -22.35 -14.84
CA GLY A 2 9.25 -21.42 -14.49
C GLY A 2 9.40 -21.01 -13.03
N ARG A 3 9.60 -19.72 -12.78
CA ARG A 3 9.57 -19.17 -11.42
C ARG A 3 8.16 -19.38 -10.87
N VAL A 4 8.06 -20.14 -9.79
CA VAL A 4 6.84 -20.34 -9.00
C VAL A 4 6.45 -18.97 -8.44
N MET A 5 5.54 -18.29 -9.12
CA MET A 5 4.97 -16.99 -8.74
C MET A 5 3.59 -17.26 -8.13
N GLY A 6 3.56 -18.16 -7.12
CA GLY A 6 2.31 -18.75 -6.64
C GLY A 6 2.30 -19.28 -5.21
N ASP A 7 3.39 -19.16 -4.45
CA ASP A 7 3.46 -19.67 -3.06
C ASP A 7 3.75 -18.58 -2.01
N ASP A 8 3.88 -17.29 -2.40
CA ASP A 8 4.08 -16.21 -1.42
C ASP A 8 2.71 -15.75 -0.87
N PRO A 9 2.43 -15.91 0.45
CA PRO A 9 1.21 -15.43 1.07
C PRO A 9 0.93 -13.93 0.84
N PHE A 10 1.95 -13.15 0.51
CA PHE A 10 1.82 -11.74 0.20
C PHE A 10 1.13 -11.48 -1.16
N GLU A 11 1.30 -12.35 -2.15
CA GLU A 11 0.65 -12.16 -3.46
C GLU A 11 -0.88 -12.16 -3.32
N ALA A 12 -1.42 -13.03 -2.45
CA ALA A 12 -2.85 -13.04 -2.12
C ALA A 12 -3.32 -11.74 -1.46
N ILE A 13 -2.48 -11.14 -0.59
CA ILE A 13 -2.76 -9.83 0.03
C ILE A 13 -2.81 -8.74 -1.04
N VAL A 14 -1.84 -8.72 -1.97
CA VAL A 14 -1.82 -7.74 -3.07
C VAL A 14 -3.05 -7.91 -3.96
N ALA A 15 -3.33 -9.13 -4.40
CA ALA A 15 -4.48 -9.41 -5.27
C ALA A 15 -5.81 -8.99 -4.64
N ALA A 16 -5.98 -9.21 -3.33
CA ALA A 16 -7.20 -8.87 -2.61
C ALA A 16 -7.38 -7.34 -2.39
N HIS A 17 -6.28 -6.60 -2.15
CA HIS A 17 -6.35 -5.24 -1.62
C HIS A 17 -5.84 -4.14 -2.56
N HIS A 18 -5.06 -4.47 -3.60
CA HIS A 18 -4.44 -3.47 -4.47
C HIS A 18 -5.47 -2.50 -5.06
N GLY A 19 -6.55 -3.03 -5.65
CA GLY A 19 -7.57 -2.21 -6.28
C GLY A 19 -8.29 -1.24 -5.32
N GLU A 20 -8.52 -1.62 -4.07
CA GLU A 20 -9.17 -0.71 -3.10
C GLU A 20 -8.21 0.33 -2.52
N ILE A 21 -6.96 -0.03 -2.27
CA ILE A 21 -5.93 0.89 -1.79
C ILE A 21 -5.62 1.93 -2.85
N HIS A 22 -5.45 1.50 -4.11
CA HIS A 22 -5.23 2.41 -5.23
C HIS A 22 -6.41 3.37 -5.42
N ARG A 23 -7.65 2.87 -5.44
CA ARG A 23 -8.85 3.73 -5.54
C ARG A 23 -8.97 4.72 -4.38
N TYR A 24 -8.59 4.31 -3.18
CA TYR A 24 -8.56 5.21 -2.03
C TYR A 24 -7.53 6.33 -2.24
N LEU A 25 -6.30 5.98 -2.61
CA LEU A 25 -5.23 6.94 -2.86
C LEU A 25 -5.60 7.90 -3.99
N ALA A 26 -6.12 7.38 -5.11
CA ALA A 26 -6.58 8.18 -6.24
C ALA A 26 -7.68 9.19 -5.88
N ARG A 27 -8.48 8.94 -4.84
CA ARG A 27 -9.49 9.88 -4.34
C ARG A 27 -8.91 10.99 -3.46
N VAL A 28 -7.81 10.71 -2.75
CA VAL A 28 -7.23 11.66 -1.78
C VAL A 28 -6.03 12.43 -2.35
N THR A 29 -5.38 11.92 -3.40
CA THR A 29 -4.29 12.61 -4.09
C THR A 29 -4.79 13.55 -5.18
N ALA A 30 -4.07 14.65 -5.42
CA ALA A 30 -4.39 15.59 -6.49
C ALA A 30 -3.97 15.11 -7.89
N ARG A 31 -3.02 14.17 -7.98
CA ARG A 31 -2.50 13.61 -9.24
C ARG A 31 -2.61 12.09 -9.24
N ALA A 32 -2.85 11.51 -10.42
CA ALA A 32 -2.90 10.06 -10.59
C ALA A 32 -1.54 9.40 -10.32
N SER A 33 -0.44 10.04 -10.76
CA SER A 33 0.93 9.57 -10.51
C SER A 33 1.22 9.41 -9.01
N ASP A 34 0.75 10.35 -8.20
CA ASP A 34 0.96 10.30 -6.74
C ASP A 34 0.21 9.09 -6.14
N ALA A 35 -0.95 8.73 -6.67
CA ALA A 35 -1.68 7.54 -6.24
C ALA A 35 -0.95 6.24 -6.60
N ASP A 36 -0.39 6.17 -7.81
CA ASP A 36 0.39 5.01 -8.26
C ASP A 36 1.64 4.82 -7.39
N ASP A 37 2.38 5.90 -7.13
CA ASP A 37 3.60 5.87 -6.30
C ASP A 37 3.28 5.50 -4.84
N LEU A 38 2.25 6.12 -4.25
CA LEU A 38 1.84 5.82 -2.88
C LEU A 38 1.28 4.40 -2.75
N SER A 39 0.59 3.87 -3.76
CA SER A 39 0.09 2.50 -3.77
C SER A 39 1.26 1.52 -3.77
N GLN A 40 2.22 1.71 -4.66
CA GLN A 40 3.44 0.90 -4.73
C GLN A 40 4.21 0.91 -3.41
N GLU A 41 4.49 2.10 -2.85
CA GLU A 41 5.20 2.23 -1.57
C GLU A 41 4.41 1.60 -0.40
N THR A 42 3.07 1.65 -0.44
CA THR A 42 2.22 0.96 0.55
C THR A 42 2.49 -0.54 0.54
N PHE A 43 2.44 -1.17 -0.64
CA PHE A 43 2.66 -2.61 -0.76
C PHE A 43 4.13 -3.00 -0.53
N LEU A 44 5.11 -2.16 -0.88
CA LEU A 44 6.51 -2.41 -0.54
C LEU A 44 6.73 -2.41 0.99
N ARG A 45 6.12 -1.48 1.73
CA ARG A 45 6.17 -1.49 3.20
C ARG A 45 5.43 -2.67 3.79
N ALA A 46 4.26 -3.00 3.21
CA ALA A 46 3.51 -4.17 3.64
C ALA A 46 4.30 -5.46 3.43
N PHE A 47 4.99 -5.63 2.30
CA PHE A 47 5.84 -6.78 2.01
C PHE A 47 7.01 -6.94 3.00
N ARG A 48 7.54 -5.83 3.53
CA ARG A 48 8.60 -5.90 4.55
C ARG A 48 8.07 -6.30 5.93
N ALA A 49 6.78 -6.10 6.20
CA ALA A 49 6.20 -6.20 7.54
C ALA A 49 5.18 -7.35 7.71
N HIS A 50 4.57 -7.87 6.63
CA HIS A 50 3.48 -8.85 6.72
C HIS A 50 3.87 -10.14 7.46
N ARG A 51 5.14 -10.54 7.42
CA ARG A 51 5.62 -11.75 8.11
C ARG A 51 5.55 -11.64 9.63
N ALA A 52 5.53 -10.43 10.17
CA ALA A 52 5.36 -10.16 11.60
C ALA A 52 3.90 -9.89 12.00
N LEU A 53 2.98 -9.90 11.02
CA LEU A 53 1.59 -9.62 11.28
C LEU A 53 0.92 -10.83 11.98
N PRO A 54 0.23 -10.63 13.11
CA PRO A 54 -0.53 -11.70 13.74
C PRO A 54 -1.59 -12.27 12.79
N ALA A 55 -1.84 -13.58 12.87
CA ALA A 55 -2.86 -14.23 12.03
C ALA A 55 -4.28 -13.67 12.23
N SER A 56 -4.56 -13.06 13.39
CA SER A 56 -5.83 -12.40 13.73
C SER A 56 -5.91 -10.94 13.28
N ALA A 57 -4.86 -10.38 12.68
CA ALA A 57 -4.83 -8.99 12.31
C ALA A 57 -5.80 -8.68 11.16
N ASN A 58 -6.44 -7.51 11.24
CA ASN A 58 -7.23 -6.99 10.13
C ASN A 58 -6.28 -6.40 9.07
N VAL A 59 -5.88 -7.23 8.11
CA VAL A 59 -4.96 -6.88 7.00
C VAL A 59 -5.44 -5.64 6.25
N ARG A 60 -6.74 -5.57 5.97
CA ARG A 60 -7.34 -4.43 5.28
C ARG A 60 -7.11 -3.13 6.05
N ALA A 61 -7.53 -3.07 7.31
CA ALA A 61 -7.37 -1.87 8.14
C ALA A 61 -5.89 -1.48 8.29
N TRP A 62 -5.01 -2.47 8.41
CA TRP A 62 -3.57 -2.26 8.48
C TRP A 62 -2.99 -1.64 7.19
N LEU A 63 -3.39 -2.12 6.01
CA LEU A 63 -2.97 -1.53 4.72
C LEU A 63 -3.45 -0.09 4.57
N PHE A 64 -4.71 0.19 4.95
CA PHE A 64 -5.23 1.57 4.94
C PHE A 64 -4.45 2.48 5.90
N ALA A 65 -4.00 1.96 7.05
CA ALA A 65 -3.17 2.73 7.97
C ALA A 65 -1.81 3.09 7.36
N ILE A 66 -1.15 2.15 6.66
CA ILE A 66 0.09 2.41 5.93
C ILE A 66 -0.14 3.48 4.85
N ALA A 67 -1.14 3.28 3.99
CA ALA A 67 -1.46 4.19 2.89
C ALA A 67 -1.79 5.61 3.39
N THR A 68 -2.58 5.71 4.46
CA THR A 68 -2.95 7.00 5.07
C THR A 68 -1.72 7.73 5.62
N ASN A 69 -0.80 7.00 6.27
CA ASN A 69 0.42 7.60 6.82
C ASN A 69 1.35 8.09 5.71
N LEU A 70 1.47 7.32 4.62
CA LEU A 70 2.21 7.73 3.42
C LEU A 70 1.63 9.00 2.80
N TYR A 71 0.32 9.03 2.57
CA TYR A 71 -0.39 10.19 2.03
C TYR A 71 -0.19 11.44 2.91
N ARG A 72 -0.35 11.32 4.24
CA ARG A 72 -0.13 12.44 5.16
C ARG A 72 1.30 13.00 5.08
N ASN A 73 2.28 12.13 4.92
CA ASN A 73 3.67 12.54 4.76
C ASN A 73 3.92 13.19 3.40
N HIS A 74 3.31 12.67 2.33
CA HIS A 74 3.35 13.26 0.98
C HIS A 74 2.87 14.71 0.99
N ILE A 75 1.67 14.96 1.54
CA ILE A 75 1.10 16.31 1.62
C ILE A 75 1.93 17.25 2.49
N ARG A 76 2.43 16.78 3.64
CA ARG A 76 3.34 17.58 4.48
C ARG A 76 4.63 17.95 3.74
N GLY A 77 5.14 17.06 2.91
CA GLY A 77 6.31 17.32 2.05
C GLY A 77 6.01 18.32 0.94
N GLU A 78 4.83 18.24 0.31
CA GLU A 78 4.41 19.20 -0.71
C GLU A 78 4.23 20.61 -0.15
N VAL A 79 3.63 20.77 1.04
CA VAL A 79 3.45 22.07 1.69
C VAL A 79 4.79 22.76 1.96
N ARG A 80 5.83 22.01 2.30
CA ARG A 80 7.17 22.56 2.56
C ARG A 80 7.93 22.98 1.30
N ARG A 81 7.53 22.46 0.13
CA ARG A 81 8.16 22.76 -1.17
C ARG A 81 7.50 23.95 -1.88
N ARG A 82 6.40 24.47 -1.33
CA ARG A 82 5.72 25.70 -1.77
C ARG A 82 6.19 26.87 -0.93
#